data_AF-A0A849V023-F1
#
_entry.id   AF-A0A849V023-F1
#
_cell.length_a   1.000
_cell.length_b   1.000
_cell.length_c   1.000
_cell.angle_alpha   90.00
_cell.angle_beta   90.00
_cell.angle_gamma   90.00
#
_symmetry.space_group_name_H-M   'P 1'
#
loop_
_entity.id
_entity.type
_entity.pdbx_description
1 polymer ?
#
loop_
_entity_poly.entity_id
_entity_poly.type
_entity_poly.pdbx_seq_one_letter_code
_entity_poly.pdbx_strand_id
1 'polypeptide(L)'
;MLDLLPAELWQNPEAKFLDPVTKSGVFLREIAKRLNAGLAEQIPDLQTRLNHIFTQQLYGIAITELTSLLARRSVYCAKKANSPYSICTAFTTEQGNILFSRIDHTWNNGKCTYCGASEKEYARDAGLESHAYQFIHTDQPQNLFGKDMKFDVIVGNPPYQLGDGGAGTSATPIYQLFVKQGIKLNPKFLLMITPARWFSGGKGLDDFRKDMLNDRCIREIHDFPDASTIFPGVQIKGGICYFLREKEQEGLCRVSSYSAEKLVSKMERPLLEKDADSFIRYNEAISVVKKVKKANEKSIMPQISSRKPFGLSTTYKGKSQVFENAIKLYQNGGVGYIAGDVITTNLEIIHKFKVLIPRAGSGSDSFPYPILGKPFVVEPNSACTETYIVAGNYDNKAQANNLASYIRTKFFRFMVLLTKSTQDASSKVYKFVPIQDFTQSWTDERLYQKYGLTPEEIAFIESMIRPMELASDE
;
A
#
# COMPACT_ATOMS: atom_id res chain seq x y z
N MET A 1 -12.06 9.37 12.33
CA MET A 1 -11.68 8.03 12.86
C MET A 1 -12.54 7.63 14.04
N LEU A 2 -12.43 8.31 15.20
CA LEU A 2 -13.23 7.94 16.38
C LEU A 2 -14.74 8.07 16.15
N ASP A 3 -15.18 8.89 15.19
CA ASP A 3 -16.59 9.01 14.79
C ASP A 3 -17.12 7.80 14.03
N LEU A 4 -16.27 6.84 13.65
CA LEU A 4 -16.70 5.55 13.10
C LEU A 4 -17.12 4.57 14.21
N LEU A 5 -16.78 4.86 15.46
CA LEU A 5 -17.14 4.01 16.59
C LEU A 5 -18.60 4.26 17.01
N PRO A 6 -19.33 3.22 17.45
CA PRO A 6 -20.68 3.37 17.98
C PRO A 6 -20.72 4.35 19.16
N ALA A 7 -21.79 5.14 19.25
CA ALA A 7 -21.93 6.19 20.27
C ALA A 7 -22.05 5.62 21.70
N GLU A 8 -22.55 4.39 21.82
CA GLU A 8 -22.79 3.68 23.07
C GLU A 8 -21.48 3.37 23.81
N LEU A 9 -20.35 3.25 23.10
CA LEU A 9 -19.03 3.07 23.72
C LEU A 9 -18.66 4.22 24.65
N TRP A 10 -19.10 5.45 24.33
CA TRP A 10 -18.78 6.64 25.14
C TRP A 10 -19.57 6.69 26.45
N GLN A 11 -20.63 5.90 26.56
CA GLN A 11 -21.47 5.78 27.75
C GLN A 11 -21.24 4.45 28.50
N ASN A 12 -20.31 3.61 28.04
CA ASN A 12 -20.03 2.33 28.68
C ASN A 12 -18.86 2.49 29.68
N PRO A 13 -19.08 2.36 31.00
CA PRO A 13 -18.00 2.48 31.99
C PRO A 13 -16.99 1.33 31.91
N GLU A 14 -17.34 0.22 31.29
CA GLU A 14 -16.47 -0.96 31.13
C GLU A 14 -15.67 -0.96 29.82
N ALA A 15 -15.94 -0.01 28.91
CA ALA A 15 -15.26 0.04 27.61
C ALA A 15 -13.75 0.35 27.79
N LYS A 16 -12.89 -0.45 27.16
CA LYS A 16 -11.43 -0.33 27.24
C LYS A 16 -10.81 0.02 25.90
N PHE A 17 -9.94 1.03 25.91
CA PHE A 17 -9.31 1.62 24.72
C PHE A 17 -7.79 1.52 24.82
N LEU A 18 -7.15 1.10 23.73
CA LEU A 18 -5.70 1.03 23.61
C LEU A 18 -5.20 1.86 22.42
N ASP A 19 -4.22 2.72 22.67
CA ASP A 19 -3.33 3.28 21.64
C ASP A 19 -1.93 2.64 21.75
N PRO A 20 -1.63 1.57 20.99
CA PRO A 20 -0.38 0.82 21.14
C PRO A 20 0.83 1.53 20.51
N VAL A 21 0.64 2.74 19.99
CA VAL A 21 1.63 3.55 19.27
C VAL A 21 1.49 5.03 19.65
N THR A 22 1.28 5.25 20.95
CA THR A 22 0.98 6.56 21.52
C THR A 22 2.15 7.51 21.29
N LYS A 23 1.93 8.58 20.50
CA LYS A 23 2.91 9.64 20.26
C LYS A 23 2.71 10.80 21.22
N SER A 24 1.83 11.72 20.88
CA SER A 24 1.45 12.87 21.73
C SER A 24 0.23 12.58 22.62
N GLY A 25 -0.31 11.36 22.59
CA GLY A 25 -1.54 11.02 23.30
C GLY A 25 -2.81 11.60 22.70
N VAL A 26 -2.79 12.07 21.45
CA VAL A 26 -3.95 12.76 20.84
C VAL A 26 -5.21 11.89 20.79
N PHE A 27 -5.09 10.60 20.45
CA PHE A 27 -6.23 9.68 20.46
C PHE A 27 -6.77 9.48 21.88
N LEU A 28 -5.89 9.14 22.83
CA LEU A 28 -6.28 8.93 24.23
C LEU A 28 -6.91 10.17 24.86
N ARG A 29 -6.41 11.36 24.55
CA ARG A 29 -6.98 12.64 25.03
C ARG A 29 -8.38 12.88 24.47
N GLU A 30 -8.60 12.61 23.18
CA GLU A 30 -9.91 12.77 22.56
C GLU A 30 -10.91 11.73 23.09
N ILE A 31 -10.48 10.48 23.30
CA ILE A 31 -11.28 9.43 23.94
C ILE A 31 -11.65 9.84 25.38
N ALA A 32 -10.69 10.34 26.17
CA ALA A 32 -10.93 10.83 27.53
C ALA A 32 -12.01 11.92 27.57
N LYS A 33 -11.96 12.87 26.63
CA LYS A 33 -12.95 13.94 26.52
C LYS A 33 -14.35 13.38 26.24
N ARG A 34 -14.47 12.43 25.32
CA ARG A 34 -15.75 11.80 24.95
C ARG A 34 -16.33 10.96 26.10
N LEU A 35 -15.50 10.15 26.75
CA LEU A 35 -15.91 9.37 27.94
C LEU A 35 -16.31 10.28 29.11
N ASN A 36 -15.58 11.36 29.37
CA ASN A 36 -15.93 12.30 30.45
C ASN A 36 -17.29 12.95 30.23
N ALA A 37 -17.66 13.24 28.98
CA ALA A 37 -19.00 13.72 28.65
C ALA A 37 -20.06 12.59 28.74
N GLY A 38 -19.79 11.43 28.14
CA GLY A 38 -20.76 10.33 28.05
C GLY A 38 -21.05 9.62 29.38
N LEU A 39 -20.11 9.63 30.33
CA LEU A 39 -20.27 9.03 31.66
C LEU A 39 -20.76 10.01 32.73
N ALA A 40 -21.06 11.27 32.36
CA ALA A 40 -21.37 12.31 33.34
C ALA A 40 -22.63 12.02 34.17
N GLU A 41 -23.62 11.32 33.62
CA GLU A 41 -24.83 10.94 34.34
C GLU A 41 -24.61 9.72 35.25
N GLN A 42 -23.79 8.75 34.82
CA GLN A 42 -23.52 7.51 35.56
C GLN A 42 -22.50 7.69 36.68
N ILE A 43 -21.52 8.57 36.49
CA ILE A 43 -20.51 8.91 37.50
C ILE A 43 -20.49 10.44 37.64
N PRO A 44 -21.41 11.06 38.41
CA PRO A 44 -21.59 12.52 38.44
C PRO A 44 -20.36 13.29 38.93
N ASP A 45 -19.68 12.78 39.96
CA ASP A 45 -18.47 13.39 40.49
C ASP A 45 -17.33 13.36 39.47
N LEU A 46 -16.82 14.55 39.11
CA LEU A 46 -15.82 14.71 38.07
C LEU A 46 -14.52 13.98 38.42
N GLN A 47 -14.02 14.08 39.66
CA GLN A 47 -12.75 13.49 40.03
C GLN A 47 -12.82 11.95 40.02
N THR A 48 -13.91 11.39 40.55
CA THR A 48 -14.20 9.96 40.51
C THR A 48 -14.30 9.47 39.07
N ARG A 49 -15.00 10.20 38.20
CA ARG A 49 -15.13 9.87 36.77
C ARG A 49 -13.80 9.92 36.04
N LEU A 50 -12.98 10.95 36.25
CA LEU A 50 -11.64 11.03 35.67
C LEU A 50 -10.75 9.89 36.17
N ASN A 51 -10.76 9.59 37.47
CA ASN A 51 -10.01 8.47 38.02
C ASN A 51 -10.43 7.13 37.39
N HIS A 52 -11.73 6.91 37.22
CA HIS A 52 -12.25 5.73 36.53
C HIS A 52 -11.76 5.65 35.09
N ILE A 53 -11.95 6.70 34.30
CA ILE A 53 -11.55 6.76 32.88
C ILE A 53 -10.05 6.47 32.73
N PHE A 54 -9.21 7.16 33.48
CA PHE A 54 -7.75 7.05 33.32
C PHE A 54 -7.17 5.74 33.85
N THR A 55 -7.74 5.17 34.92
CA THR A 55 -7.21 3.94 35.52
C THR A 55 -7.84 2.66 34.96
N GLN A 56 -9.08 2.70 34.48
CA GLN A 56 -9.82 1.50 34.07
C GLN A 56 -10.06 1.42 32.56
N GLN A 57 -10.14 2.55 31.83
CA GLN A 57 -10.58 2.56 30.44
C GLN A 57 -9.50 2.94 29.42
N LEU A 58 -8.51 3.77 29.78
CA LEU A 58 -7.51 4.27 28.84
C LEU A 58 -6.14 3.62 29.04
N TYR A 59 -5.59 3.10 27.93
CA TYR A 59 -4.30 2.42 27.91
C TYR A 59 -3.49 2.86 26.70
N GLY A 60 -2.17 2.96 26.86
CA GLY A 60 -1.27 3.36 25.78
C GLY A 60 0.09 2.70 25.88
N ILE A 61 0.75 2.55 24.74
CA ILE A 61 2.17 2.19 24.66
C ILE A 61 2.85 3.27 23.85
N ALA A 62 3.76 4.01 24.48
CA ALA A 62 4.55 5.01 23.80
C ALA A 62 5.72 4.37 23.03
N ILE A 63 6.18 5.06 21.99
CA ILE A 63 7.17 4.51 21.04
C ILE A 63 8.61 4.92 21.35
N THR A 64 8.80 5.94 22.19
CA THR A 64 10.09 6.48 22.66
C THR A 64 9.90 7.05 24.06
N GLU A 65 11.00 7.34 24.76
CA GLU A 65 10.91 7.95 26.08
C GLU A 65 10.24 9.33 26.00
N LEU A 66 10.67 10.14 25.03
CA LEU A 66 10.12 11.47 24.80
C LEU A 66 8.60 11.43 24.53
N THR A 67 8.14 10.51 23.67
CA THR A 67 6.70 10.38 23.39
C THR A 67 5.93 9.92 24.62
N SER A 68 6.52 9.09 25.49
CA SER A 68 5.89 8.69 26.75
C SER A 68 5.64 9.91 27.67
N LEU A 69 6.62 10.81 27.79
CA LEU A 69 6.51 12.02 28.60
C LEU A 69 5.50 13.01 28.00
N LEU A 70 5.50 13.18 26.68
CA LEU A 70 4.55 14.04 25.97
C LEU A 70 3.12 13.51 26.08
N ALA A 71 2.92 12.21 25.91
CA ALA A 71 1.63 11.56 26.03
C ALA A 71 1.06 11.69 27.44
N ARG A 72 1.83 11.37 28.49
CA ARG A 72 1.40 11.55 29.88
C ARG A 72 1.09 13.01 30.19
N ARG A 73 1.92 13.96 29.75
CA ARG A 73 1.63 15.40 29.91
C ARG A 73 0.33 15.80 29.21
N SER A 74 0.06 15.26 28.02
CA SER A 74 -1.13 15.59 27.23
C SER A 74 -2.42 14.98 27.80
N VAL A 75 -2.34 13.75 28.31
CA VAL A 75 -3.50 12.96 28.76
C VAL A 75 -3.76 13.13 30.26
N TYR A 76 -2.71 13.19 31.08
CA TYR A 76 -2.78 13.29 32.55
C TYR A 76 -2.42 14.68 33.10
N CYS A 77 -2.12 15.65 32.23
CA CYS A 77 -1.59 16.98 32.59
C CYS A 77 -0.25 16.97 33.34
N ALA A 78 0.39 15.81 33.50
CA ALA A 78 1.65 15.63 34.23
C ALA A 78 2.58 14.64 33.52
N LYS A 79 3.90 14.84 33.64
CA LYS A 79 4.89 13.91 33.07
C LYS A 79 4.92 12.56 33.79
N LYS A 80 4.63 12.57 35.10
CA LYS A 80 4.47 11.39 35.96
C LYS A 80 3.01 11.28 36.34
N ALA A 81 2.43 10.10 36.17
CA ALA A 81 1.00 9.86 36.37
C ALA A 81 0.58 9.95 37.85
N ASN A 82 1.43 9.50 38.78
CA ASN A 82 1.21 9.60 40.23
C ASN A 82 1.71 10.93 40.87
N SER A 83 1.92 11.96 40.05
CA SER A 83 2.31 13.30 40.51
C SER A 83 1.12 14.04 41.16
N PRO A 84 1.34 14.92 42.16
CA PRO A 84 0.27 15.79 42.69
C PRO A 84 -0.30 16.74 41.64
N TYR A 85 0.39 16.95 40.51
CA TYR A 85 -0.07 17.74 39.38
C TYR A 85 -0.90 16.95 38.35
N SER A 86 -1.05 15.63 38.54
CA SER A 86 -1.89 14.83 37.64
C SER A 86 -3.36 15.12 37.89
N ILE A 87 -4.15 15.17 36.82
CA ILE A 87 -5.62 15.24 36.93
C ILE A 87 -6.23 13.92 37.41
N CYS A 88 -5.48 12.81 37.39
CA CYS A 88 -5.88 11.55 37.97
C CYS A 88 -5.17 11.34 39.31
N THR A 89 -5.94 11.29 40.40
CA THR A 89 -5.41 11.14 41.75
C THR A 89 -5.26 9.67 42.19
N ALA A 90 -5.68 8.73 41.34
CA ALA A 90 -5.72 7.30 41.66
C ALA A 90 -4.49 6.50 41.18
N PHE A 91 -3.59 7.09 40.37
CA PHE A 91 -2.40 6.38 39.92
C PHE A 91 -1.38 6.19 41.04
N THR A 92 -0.87 4.97 41.17
CA THR A 92 0.18 4.62 42.14
C THR A 92 1.58 4.56 41.52
N THR A 93 1.68 4.54 40.18
CA THR A 93 2.95 4.42 39.44
C THR A 93 3.23 5.67 38.61
N GLU A 94 4.51 5.93 38.30
CA GLU A 94 4.89 7.08 37.47
C GLU A 94 4.36 6.99 36.04
N GLN A 95 4.16 5.77 35.53
CA GLN A 95 3.72 5.56 34.15
C GLN A 95 2.19 5.62 34.00
N GLY A 96 1.45 5.25 35.05
CA GLY A 96 0.03 4.98 34.94
C GLY A 96 -0.23 3.90 33.88
N ASN A 97 -1.23 4.11 33.04
CA ASN A 97 -1.58 3.19 31.95
C ASN A 97 -0.95 3.55 30.60
N ILE A 98 -0.10 4.59 30.54
CA ILE A 98 0.70 4.91 29.34
C ILE A 98 2.10 4.36 29.55
N LEU A 99 2.32 3.16 29.03
CA LEU A 99 3.52 2.38 29.22
C LEU A 99 4.63 2.82 28.26
N PHE A 100 5.86 2.75 28.75
CA PHE A 100 7.07 2.77 27.95
C PHE A 100 8.13 1.94 28.65
N SER A 101 8.80 1.10 27.88
CA SER A 101 10.01 0.40 28.29
C SER A 101 10.99 0.46 27.13
N ARG A 102 12.20 0.96 27.39
CA ARG A 102 13.30 0.82 26.44
C ARG A 102 13.65 -0.66 26.38
N ILE A 103 13.46 -1.25 25.20
CA ILE A 103 13.84 -2.63 24.92
C ILE A 103 14.88 -2.63 23.79
N ASP A 104 15.59 -3.75 23.66
CA ASP A 104 16.56 -3.94 22.59
C ASP A 104 16.03 -4.93 21.55
N HIS A 105 16.59 -4.86 20.35
CA HIS A 105 16.31 -5.82 19.28
C HIS A 105 16.88 -7.19 19.65
N THR A 106 16.24 -8.26 19.17
CA THR A 106 16.77 -9.63 19.25
C THR A 106 17.39 -9.99 17.91
N TRP A 107 18.72 -10.10 17.85
CA TRP A 107 19.45 -10.32 16.61
C TRP A 107 19.58 -11.81 16.26
N ASN A 108 19.36 -12.12 14.98
CA ASN A 108 19.67 -13.41 14.40
C ASN A 108 20.14 -13.20 12.95
N ASN A 109 21.32 -13.68 12.60
CA ASN A 109 21.92 -13.54 11.27
C ASN A 109 21.92 -12.08 10.75
N GLY A 110 22.27 -11.11 11.60
CA GLY A 110 22.38 -9.70 11.22
C GLY A 110 21.05 -8.94 11.10
N LYS A 111 19.92 -9.54 11.51
CA LYS A 111 18.59 -8.91 11.48
C LYS A 111 17.82 -9.15 12.77
N CYS A 112 16.95 -8.21 13.13
CA CYS A 112 16.03 -8.37 14.24
C CYS A 112 14.97 -9.44 13.90
N THR A 113 14.76 -10.40 14.81
CA THR A 113 13.80 -11.50 14.63
C THR A 113 12.34 -11.03 14.57
N TYR A 114 12.03 -9.88 15.19
CA TYR A 114 10.67 -9.35 15.27
C TYR A 114 10.32 -8.38 14.15
N CYS A 115 11.20 -7.40 13.87
CA CYS A 115 10.90 -6.33 12.92
C CYS A 115 11.76 -6.34 11.66
N GLY A 116 12.76 -7.23 11.57
CA GLY A 116 13.66 -7.34 10.42
C GLY A 116 14.65 -6.19 10.28
N ALA A 117 14.75 -5.28 11.26
CA ALA A 117 15.74 -4.21 11.30
C ALA A 117 17.16 -4.75 11.12
N SER A 118 18.04 -3.99 10.47
CA SER A 118 19.44 -4.34 10.27
C SER A 118 20.23 -4.14 11.56
N GLU A 119 20.96 -5.17 11.99
CA GLU A 119 21.85 -5.08 13.17
C GLU A 119 22.90 -3.98 12.99
N LYS A 120 23.48 -3.87 11.78
CA LYS A 120 24.49 -2.85 11.47
C LYS A 120 24.01 -1.41 11.67
N GLU A 121 22.70 -1.17 11.54
CA GLU A 121 22.10 0.16 11.62
C GLU A 121 21.49 0.48 12.99
N TYR A 122 21.08 -0.54 13.72
CA TYR A 122 20.25 -0.41 14.91
C TYR A 122 20.85 -1.06 16.18
N ALA A 123 22.00 -1.74 16.08
CA ALA A 123 22.85 -2.06 17.24
C ALA A 123 23.59 -0.80 17.69
N ARG A 124 22.87 0.08 18.40
CA ARG A 124 23.34 1.40 18.84
C ARG A 124 23.62 1.43 20.33
N ASP A 125 24.39 2.43 20.76
CA ASP A 125 24.69 2.67 22.17
C ASP A 125 23.43 2.91 23.02
N ALA A 126 23.54 2.62 24.31
CA ALA A 126 22.44 2.74 25.29
C ALA A 126 21.83 4.15 25.37
N GLY A 127 22.60 5.19 25.06
CA GLY A 127 22.15 6.59 25.06
C GLY A 127 21.28 6.99 23.86
N LEU A 128 21.15 6.13 22.85
CA LEU A 128 20.28 6.34 21.69
C LEU A 128 19.00 5.53 21.82
N GLU A 129 17.93 6.05 21.21
CA GLU A 129 16.67 5.33 21.04
C GLU A 129 16.91 4.07 20.20
N SER A 130 16.48 2.91 20.72
CA SER A 130 16.70 1.62 20.06
C SER A 130 15.81 1.43 18.83
N HIS A 131 14.67 2.14 18.78
CA HIS A 131 13.59 1.90 17.82
C HIS A 131 13.06 0.45 17.83
N ALA A 132 13.32 -0.31 18.89
CA ALA A 132 12.64 -1.56 19.17
C ALA A 132 11.33 -1.23 19.91
N TYR A 133 10.21 -1.38 19.22
CA TYR A 133 8.89 -1.03 19.78
C TYR A 133 8.28 -2.20 20.53
N GLN A 134 8.00 -2.00 21.82
CA GLN A 134 7.50 -3.02 22.75
C GLN A 134 6.30 -3.82 22.22
N PHE A 135 5.37 -3.16 21.54
CA PHE A 135 4.16 -3.81 21.03
C PHE A 135 4.40 -4.86 19.94
N ILE A 136 5.46 -4.70 19.14
CA ILE A 136 5.79 -5.62 18.04
C ILE A 136 7.01 -6.51 18.34
N HIS A 137 7.73 -6.26 19.45
CA HIS A 137 8.86 -7.07 19.92
C HIS A 137 8.42 -8.00 21.06
N THR A 138 7.31 -8.69 20.85
CA THR A 138 6.80 -9.68 21.80
C THR A 138 5.87 -10.65 21.08
N ASP A 139 5.96 -11.92 21.46
CA ASP A 139 5.00 -12.94 21.03
C ASP A 139 3.74 -12.95 21.90
N GLN A 140 3.74 -12.21 23.02
CA GLN A 140 2.64 -12.17 23.98
C GLN A 140 2.24 -10.72 24.28
N PRO A 141 1.66 -9.98 23.32
CA PRO A 141 1.23 -8.59 23.52
C PRO A 141 0.23 -8.43 24.67
N GLN A 142 -0.56 -9.47 24.98
CA GLN A 142 -1.51 -9.50 26.09
C GLN A 142 -0.82 -9.32 27.45
N ASN A 143 0.43 -9.76 27.60
CA ASN A 143 1.13 -9.66 28.88
C ASN A 143 1.51 -8.22 29.24
N LEU A 144 1.52 -7.30 28.27
CA LEU A 144 1.89 -5.91 28.49
C LEU A 144 0.93 -5.18 29.45
N PHE A 145 -0.31 -5.65 29.55
CA PHE A 145 -1.34 -5.10 30.43
C PHE A 145 -1.93 -6.13 31.40
N GLY A 146 -1.29 -7.31 31.51
CA GLY A 146 -1.80 -8.46 32.26
C GLY A 146 -2.59 -9.44 31.38
N LYS A 147 -2.41 -10.75 31.63
CA LYS A 147 -2.89 -11.84 30.78
C LYS A 147 -4.40 -11.82 30.47
N ASP A 148 -5.21 -11.33 31.40
CA ASP A 148 -6.67 -11.29 31.28
C ASP A 148 -7.20 -9.98 30.67
N MET A 149 -6.30 -9.03 30.34
CA MET A 149 -6.70 -7.75 29.76
C MET A 149 -7.24 -7.93 28.34
N LYS A 150 -8.39 -7.30 28.09
CA LYS A 150 -9.03 -7.23 26.77
C LYS A 150 -9.38 -5.77 26.48
N PHE A 151 -9.30 -5.41 25.20
CA PHE A 151 -9.64 -4.08 24.72
C PHE A 151 -10.82 -4.16 23.78
N ASP A 152 -11.79 -3.28 23.96
CA ASP A 152 -12.91 -3.14 23.02
C ASP A 152 -12.45 -2.40 21.76
N VAL A 153 -11.59 -1.40 21.94
CA VAL A 153 -11.11 -0.54 20.85
C VAL A 153 -9.60 -0.47 20.86
N ILE A 154 -8.99 -0.71 19.71
CA ILE A 154 -7.58 -0.39 19.45
C ILE A 154 -7.53 0.67 18.35
N VAL A 155 -6.86 1.79 18.61
CA VAL A 155 -6.69 2.89 17.64
C VAL A 155 -5.23 3.32 17.56
N GLY A 156 -4.71 3.62 16.37
CA GLY A 156 -3.33 4.09 16.29
C GLY A 156 -2.90 4.66 14.95
N ASN A 157 -1.77 5.37 15.00
CA ASN A 157 -1.01 5.82 13.84
C ASN A 157 0.44 5.29 13.96
N PRO A 158 0.69 4.01 13.60
CA PRO A 158 1.97 3.36 13.81
C PRO A 158 3.13 4.05 13.06
N PRO A 159 4.38 3.86 13.50
CA PRO A 159 5.54 4.13 12.66
C PRO A 159 5.44 3.34 11.35
N TYR A 160 5.76 3.98 10.22
CA TYR A 160 5.58 3.36 8.91
C TYR A 160 6.75 2.47 8.48
N GLN A 161 7.98 2.87 8.78
CA GLN A 161 9.18 2.19 8.29
C GLN A 161 10.36 2.43 9.24
N LEU A 162 11.35 1.53 9.19
CA LEU A 162 12.69 1.75 9.73
C LEU A 162 13.66 2.07 8.58
N GLY A 163 14.66 2.90 8.83
CA GLY A 163 15.66 3.30 7.85
C GLY A 163 16.75 2.23 7.70
N ASP A 164 17.17 1.95 6.47
CA ASP A 164 18.15 0.90 6.18
C ASP A 164 19.61 1.44 6.08
N GLY A 165 19.87 2.69 6.51
CA GLY A 165 21.21 3.31 6.55
C GLY A 165 21.89 3.66 5.23
N GLY A 166 21.50 3.04 4.13
CA GLY A 166 22.10 3.26 2.82
C GLY A 166 21.61 4.52 2.09
N ALA A 167 22.52 5.16 1.34
CA ALA A 167 22.19 6.14 0.30
C ALA A 167 21.56 5.43 -0.92
N GLY A 168 20.35 4.88 -0.75
CA GLY A 168 19.70 4.06 -1.77
C GLY A 168 18.50 3.28 -1.23
N THR A 169 17.34 3.93 -1.24
CA THR A 169 15.97 3.39 -1.24
C THR A 169 15.78 1.87 -1.06
N SER A 170 15.41 1.44 0.16
CA SER A 170 14.19 0.61 0.37
C SER A 170 13.88 0.35 1.86
N ALA A 171 13.64 1.40 2.64
CA ALA A 171 13.17 1.31 4.03
C ALA A 171 12.11 0.20 4.22
N THR A 172 12.32 -0.66 5.22
CA THR A 172 11.45 -1.81 5.48
C THR A 172 10.18 -1.35 6.19
N PRO A 173 8.97 -1.62 5.65
CA PRO A 173 7.72 -1.31 6.33
C PRO A 173 7.64 -2.03 7.68
N ILE A 174 7.11 -1.36 8.70
CA ILE A 174 6.86 -1.98 10.02
C ILE A 174 5.42 -1.79 10.52
N TYR A 175 4.63 -0.90 9.90
CA TYR A 175 3.24 -0.63 10.31
C TYR A 175 2.37 -1.89 10.30
N GLN A 176 2.62 -2.81 9.37
CA GLN A 176 1.89 -4.07 9.24
C GLN A 176 2.04 -4.96 10.48
N LEU A 177 3.17 -4.86 11.18
CA LEU A 177 3.41 -5.63 12.41
C LEU A 177 2.51 -5.12 13.54
N PHE A 178 2.33 -3.81 13.65
CA PHE A 178 1.41 -3.20 14.61
C PHE A 178 -0.04 -3.58 14.31
N VAL A 179 -0.44 -3.57 13.03
CA VAL A 179 -1.78 -4.02 12.63
C VAL A 179 -2.00 -5.49 13.01
N LYS A 180 -1.04 -6.38 12.71
CA LYS A 180 -1.11 -7.80 13.05
C LYS A 180 -1.22 -8.03 14.57
N GLN A 181 -0.43 -7.31 15.37
CA GLN A 181 -0.52 -7.36 16.84
C GLN A 181 -1.87 -6.82 17.36
N GLY A 182 -2.39 -5.74 16.76
CA GLY A 182 -3.73 -5.23 17.05
C GLY A 182 -4.83 -6.24 16.77
N ILE A 183 -4.78 -6.93 15.63
CA ILE A 183 -5.71 -8.04 15.30
C ILE A 183 -5.55 -9.19 16.29
N LYS A 184 -4.32 -9.55 16.66
CA LYS A 184 -4.00 -10.64 17.61
C LYS A 184 -4.57 -10.40 19.01
N LEU A 185 -4.61 -9.15 19.47
CA LEU A 185 -5.30 -8.78 20.71
C LEU A 185 -6.83 -8.91 20.63
N ASN A 186 -7.36 -9.16 19.44
CA ASN A 186 -8.74 -9.55 19.19
C ASN A 186 -9.80 -8.55 19.71
N PRO A 187 -9.65 -7.23 19.47
CA PRO A 187 -10.60 -6.24 19.95
C PRO A 187 -11.92 -6.30 19.18
N LYS A 188 -12.96 -5.67 19.73
CA LYS A 188 -14.23 -5.49 19.00
C LYS A 188 -14.02 -4.57 17.79
N PHE A 189 -13.29 -3.47 17.98
CA PHE A 189 -12.96 -2.48 16.94
C PHE A 189 -11.46 -2.25 16.84
N LEU A 190 -10.94 -2.24 15.61
CA LEU A 190 -9.57 -1.86 15.30
C LEU A 190 -9.55 -0.77 14.24
N LEU A 191 -8.87 0.35 14.54
CA LEU A 191 -8.68 1.47 13.64
C LEU A 191 -7.21 1.84 13.53
N MET A 192 -6.63 1.75 12.33
CA MET A 192 -5.22 2.08 12.12
C MET A 192 -5.04 3.01 10.92
N ILE A 193 -4.23 4.06 11.08
CA ILE A 193 -3.72 4.85 9.96
C ILE A 193 -2.49 4.13 9.39
N THR A 194 -2.49 3.83 8.10
CA THR A 194 -1.39 3.12 7.42
C THR A 194 -1.13 3.73 6.05
N PRO A 195 0.08 3.57 5.48
CA PRO A 195 0.30 3.82 4.06
C PRO A 195 -0.60 2.92 3.20
N ALA A 196 -1.24 3.44 2.16
CA ALA A 196 -2.18 2.68 1.32
C ALA A 196 -1.50 1.73 0.31
N ARG A 197 -0.15 1.66 0.30
CA ARG A 197 0.64 0.86 -0.65
C ARG A 197 0.29 -0.63 -0.61
N TRP A 198 -0.14 -1.14 0.54
CA TRP A 198 -0.53 -2.55 0.70
C TRP A 198 -1.76 -2.94 -0.13
N PHE A 199 -2.51 -1.99 -0.71
CA PHE A 199 -3.63 -2.30 -1.61
C PHE A 199 -3.22 -3.14 -2.81
N SER A 200 -2.08 -2.82 -3.44
CA SER A 200 -1.65 -3.46 -4.69
C SER A 200 -0.20 -3.91 -4.71
N GLY A 201 0.59 -3.63 -3.67
CA GLY A 201 1.97 -4.05 -3.63
C GLY A 201 2.70 -3.68 -2.34
N GLY A 202 3.99 -3.40 -2.49
CA GLY A 202 4.88 -3.02 -1.41
C GLY A 202 5.75 -4.18 -0.92
N LYS A 203 7.03 -3.87 -0.67
CA LYS A 203 8.06 -4.83 -0.29
C LYS A 203 7.70 -5.48 1.05
N GLY A 204 7.63 -6.81 1.07
CA GLY A 204 7.36 -7.59 2.28
C GLY A 204 5.91 -7.52 2.78
N LEU A 205 4.98 -7.04 1.94
CA LEU A 205 3.57 -6.87 2.31
C LEU A 205 2.62 -7.89 1.68
N ASP A 206 3.12 -8.89 0.95
CA ASP A 206 2.27 -9.81 0.20
C ASP A 206 1.35 -10.64 1.12
N ASP A 207 1.88 -11.22 2.19
CA ASP A 207 1.08 -11.96 3.17
C ASP A 207 0.13 -11.03 3.94
N PHE A 208 0.62 -9.86 4.36
CA PHE A 208 -0.24 -8.86 5.01
C PHE A 208 -1.40 -8.41 4.12
N ARG A 209 -1.13 -8.13 2.83
CA ARG A 209 -2.15 -7.79 1.84
C ARG A 209 -3.14 -8.93 1.70
N LYS A 210 -2.66 -10.17 1.56
CA LYS A 210 -3.53 -11.35 1.47
C LYS A 210 -4.43 -11.47 2.71
N ASP A 211 -3.88 -11.37 3.91
CA ASP A 211 -4.62 -11.45 5.16
C ASP A 211 -5.72 -10.35 5.21
N MET A 212 -5.33 -9.10 4.98
CA MET A 212 -6.24 -7.95 5.05
C MET A 212 -7.33 -7.99 3.96
N LEU A 213 -7.02 -8.37 2.72
CA LEU A 213 -8.01 -8.41 1.63
C LEU A 213 -9.01 -9.56 1.75
N ASN A 214 -8.68 -10.60 2.54
CA ASN A 214 -9.60 -11.70 2.85
C ASN A 214 -10.33 -11.49 4.20
N ASP A 215 -10.02 -10.42 4.94
CA ASP A 215 -10.67 -10.12 6.21
C ASP A 215 -12.03 -9.44 5.99
N ARG A 216 -13.11 -10.22 6.12
CA ARG A 216 -14.49 -9.75 5.97
C ARG A 216 -14.98 -8.87 7.12
N CYS A 217 -14.20 -8.74 8.20
CA CYS A 217 -14.48 -7.85 9.31
C CYS A 217 -14.01 -6.41 9.05
N ILE A 218 -13.22 -6.14 8.00
CA ILE A 218 -12.89 -4.77 7.61
C ILE A 218 -14.13 -4.17 6.93
N ARG A 219 -14.79 -3.26 7.65
CA ARG A 219 -16.06 -2.66 7.24
C ARG A 219 -15.91 -1.33 6.55
N GLU A 220 -14.84 -0.60 6.84
CA GLU A 220 -14.61 0.70 6.23
C GLU A 220 -13.15 0.90 5.84
N ILE A 221 -12.93 1.53 4.68
CA ILE A 221 -11.64 2.06 4.24
C ILE A 221 -11.86 3.51 3.81
N HIS A 222 -11.04 4.40 4.35
CA HIS A 222 -10.94 5.79 3.95
C HIS A 222 -9.57 6.01 3.31
N ASP A 223 -9.56 6.21 1.99
CA ASP A 223 -8.38 6.29 1.16
C ASP A 223 -8.06 7.75 0.76
N PHE A 224 -6.80 8.12 0.94
CA PHE A 224 -6.25 9.43 0.60
C PHE A 224 -5.05 9.21 -0.34
N PRO A 225 -5.26 9.20 -1.67
CA PRO A 225 -4.19 9.08 -2.65
C PRO A 225 -3.08 10.11 -2.49
N ASP A 226 -3.45 11.34 -2.16
CA ASP A 226 -2.52 12.40 -1.80
C ASP A 226 -2.47 12.59 -0.28
N ALA A 227 -1.42 12.04 0.33
CA ALA A 227 -1.19 12.14 1.75
C ALA A 227 -0.78 13.55 2.23
N SER A 228 -0.33 14.43 1.33
CA SER A 228 0.16 15.76 1.71
C SER A 228 -0.96 16.67 2.27
N THR A 229 -2.21 16.37 1.91
CA THR A 229 -3.41 17.02 2.45
C THR A 229 -3.58 16.75 3.96
N ILE A 230 -3.29 15.53 4.41
CA ILE A 230 -3.45 15.13 5.81
C ILE A 230 -2.15 15.31 6.61
N PHE A 231 -1.00 15.14 5.96
CA PHE A 231 0.33 15.29 6.55
C PHE A 231 1.16 16.31 5.76
N PRO A 232 0.93 17.62 5.97
CA PRO A 232 1.68 18.67 5.30
C PRO A 232 3.19 18.53 5.53
N GLY A 233 3.97 18.67 4.45
CA GLY A 233 5.43 18.56 4.49
C GLY A 233 6.00 17.14 4.50
N VAL A 234 5.16 16.09 4.44
CA VAL A 234 5.61 14.70 4.38
C VAL A 234 5.18 14.03 3.07
N GLN A 235 6.14 13.55 2.28
CA GLN A 235 5.85 12.83 1.05
C GLN A 235 5.67 11.33 1.32
N ILE A 236 4.42 10.85 1.34
CA ILE A 236 4.11 9.42 1.48
C ILE A 236 3.65 8.86 0.13
N LYS A 237 4.58 8.25 -0.61
CA LYS A 237 4.29 7.66 -1.93
C LYS A 237 3.28 6.52 -1.82
N GLY A 238 2.24 6.59 -2.65
CA GLY A 238 1.10 5.66 -2.68
C GLY A 238 -0.10 6.13 -1.85
N GLY A 239 0.03 7.21 -1.09
CA GLY A 239 -1.03 7.74 -0.24
C GLY A 239 -1.13 7.02 1.11
N ILE A 240 -2.13 7.42 1.89
CA ILE A 240 -2.46 6.84 3.20
C ILE A 240 -3.90 6.36 3.19
N CYS A 241 -4.22 5.45 4.10
CA CYS A 241 -5.58 5.11 4.41
C CYS A 241 -5.74 4.92 5.92
N TYR A 242 -6.97 5.02 6.40
CA TYR A 242 -7.35 4.38 7.64
C TYR A 242 -8.53 3.46 7.41
N PHE A 243 -8.68 2.45 8.26
CA PHE A 243 -9.75 1.47 8.15
C PHE A 243 -10.44 1.25 9.50
N LEU A 244 -11.67 0.75 9.46
CA LEU A 244 -12.38 0.18 10.59
C LEU A 244 -12.51 -1.33 10.35
N ARG A 245 -11.99 -2.12 11.29
CA ARG A 245 -12.28 -3.54 11.41
C ARG A 245 -13.18 -3.77 12.60
N GLU A 246 -14.32 -4.41 12.38
CA GLU A 246 -15.30 -4.77 13.39
C GLU A 246 -15.42 -6.30 13.47
N LYS A 247 -14.91 -6.89 14.54
CA LYS A 247 -14.74 -8.34 14.69
C LYS A 247 -16.06 -9.12 14.56
N GLU A 248 -17.15 -8.58 15.09
CA GLU A 248 -18.43 -9.28 15.21
C GLU A 248 -19.30 -9.15 13.95
N GLN A 249 -18.83 -8.43 12.93
CA GLN A 249 -19.61 -8.18 11.71
C GLN A 249 -18.82 -8.51 10.45
N GLU A 250 -19.27 -9.52 9.70
CA GLU A 250 -18.76 -9.81 8.37
C GLU A 250 -19.60 -9.17 7.27
N GLY A 251 -18.96 -8.74 6.17
CA GLY A 251 -19.70 -8.27 5.00
C GLY A 251 -18.89 -7.45 4.02
N LEU A 252 -19.58 -6.59 3.28
CA LEU A 252 -18.94 -5.68 2.32
C LEU A 252 -18.23 -4.53 3.04
N CYS A 253 -17.19 -4.03 2.41
CA CYS A 253 -16.45 -2.87 2.88
C CYS A 253 -17.00 -1.60 2.22
N ARG A 254 -17.26 -0.59 3.04
CA ARG A 254 -17.51 0.78 2.60
C ARG A 254 -16.18 1.45 2.26
N VAL A 255 -15.94 1.69 0.99
CA VAL A 255 -14.72 2.32 0.48
C VAL A 255 -15.01 3.77 0.13
N SER A 256 -14.38 4.68 0.85
CA SER A 256 -14.47 6.13 0.67
C SER A 256 -13.14 6.70 0.21
N SER A 257 -13.13 7.43 -0.91
CA SER A 257 -11.94 8.07 -1.45
C SER A 257 -12.04 9.58 -1.30
N TYR A 258 -10.92 10.20 -0.94
CA TYR A 258 -10.82 11.62 -0.67
C TYR A 258 -9.82 12.30 -1.60
N SER A 259 -10.13 13.53 -2.01
CA SER A 259 -9.24 14.42 -2.74
C SER A 259 -9.36 15.83 -2.17
N ALA A 260 -8.23 16.49 -1.87
CA ALA A 260 -8.20 17.78 -1.18
C ALA A 260 -9.14 17.82 0.04
N GLU A 261 -9.08 16.76 0.87
CA GLU A 261 -9.89 16.55 2.08
C GLU A 261 -11.42 16.40 1.86
N LYS A 262 -11.88 16.41 0.61
CA LYS A 262 -13.30 16.22 0.27
C LYS A 262 -13.56 14.77 -0.14
N LEU A 263 -14.68 14.22 0.32
CA LEU A 263 -15.18 12.93 -0.14
C LEU A 263 -15.57 13.05 -1.62
N VAL A 264 -14.87 12.32 -2.49
CA VAL A 264 -15.14 12.33 -3.94
C VAL A 264 -15.80 11.06 -4.44
N SER A 265 -15.67 9.96 -3.69
CA SER A 265 -16.24 8.67 -4.07
C SER A 265 -16.58 7.82 -2.85
N LYS A 266 -17.68 7.07 -2.94
CA LYS A 266 -18.13 6.16 -1.89
C LYS A 266 -18.85 4.96 -2.51
N MET A 267 -18.47 3.74 -2.12
CA MET A 267 -19.09 2.50 -2.59
C MET A 267 -19.01 1.42 -1.53
N GLU A 268 -20.07 0.63 -1.36
CA GLU A 268 -20.02 -0.61 -0.58
C GLU A 268 -19.74 -1.80 -1.52
N ARG A 269 -18.62 -2.50 -1.28
CA ARG A 269 -18.10 -3.54 -2.18
C ARG A 269 -17.17 -4.53 -1.46
N PRO A 270 -16.89 -5.71 -2.03
CA PRO A 270 -15.86 -6.57 -1.45
C PRO A 270 -14.48 -5.89 -1.52
N LEU A 271 -13.61 -6.20 -0.56
CA LEU A 271 -12.20 -5.77 -0.62
C LEU A 271 -11.48 -6.41 -1.80
N LEU A 272 -11.75 -7.69 -2.03
CA LEU A 272 -11.16 -8.43 -3.14
C LEU A 272 -12.25 -8.78 -4.16
N GLU A 273 -12.22 -8.11 -5.31
CA GLU A 273 -13.08 -8.48 -6.44
C GLU A 273 -12.74 -9.89 -6.93
N LYS A 274 -13.72 -10.61 -7.46
CA LYS A 274 -13.53 -11.98 -7.97
C LYS A 274 -12.35 -12.04 -8.95
N ASP A 275 -11.47 -13.02 -8.80
CA ASP A 275 -10.26 -13.23 -9.63
C ASP A 275 -9.19 -12.12 -9.52
N ALA A 276 -9.35 -11.16 -8.60
CA ALA A 276 -8.31 -10.20 -8.24
C ALA A 276 -7.34 -10.77 -7.19
N ASP A 277 -6.13 -10.24 -7.16
CA ASP A 277 -5.06 -10.51 -6.17
C ASP A 277 -4.58 -9.22 -5.48
N SER A 278 -5.21 -8.10 -5.82
CA SER A 278 -4.98 -6.77 -5.27
C SER A 278 -6.29 -6.01 -5.14
N PHE A 279 -6.33 -5.06 -4.21
CA PHE A 279 -7.42 -4.11 -4.05
C PHE A 279 -7.48 -3.16 -5.25
N ILE A 280 -8.63 -3.11 -5.93
CA ILE A 280 -8.88 -2.11 -6.97
C ILE A 280 -9.20 -0.80 -6.26
N ARG A 281 -8.26 0.13 -6.24
CA ARG A 281 -8.33 1.36 -5.43
C ARG A 281 -9.57 2.21 -5.72
N TYR A 282 -9.84 2.50 -6.99
CA TYR A 282 -10.89 3.42 -7.42
C TYR A 282 -12.25 2.72 -7.54
N ASN A 283 -13.29 3.33 -6.97
CA ASN A 283 -14.64 2.77 -7.03
C ASN A 283 -15.19 2.83 -8.45
N GLU A 284 -14.90 3.89 -9.19
CA GLU A 284 -15.28 4.14 -10.57
C GLU A 284 -14.72 3.06 -11.53
N ALA A 285 -13.59 2.44 -11.16
CA ALA A 285 -13.00 1.36 -11.94
C ALA A 285 -13.78 0.03 -11.83
N ILE A 286 -14.64 -0.14 -10.81
CA ILE A 286 -15.30 -1.41 -10.53
C ILE A 286 -16.29 -1.79 -11.62
N SER A 287 -17.10 -0.83 -12.07
CA SER A 287 -18.06 -1.05 -13.16
C SER A 287 -17.34 -1.35 -14.47
N VAL A 288 -16.26 -0.63 -14.79
CA VAL A 288 -15.41 -0.86 -15.97
C VAL A 288 -14.84 -2.28 -15.96
N VAL A 289 -14.22 -2.71 -14.86
CA VAL A 289 -13.65 -4.07 -14.74
C VAL A 289 -14.74 -5.14 -14.88
N LYS A 290 -15.92 -4.92 -14.31
CA LYS A 290 -17.06 -5.86 -14.45
C LYS A 290 -17.54 -5.96 -15.90
N LYS A 291 -17.65 -4.85 -16.64
CA LYS A 291 -18.02 -4.84 -18.06
C LYS A 291 -17.00 -5.57 -18.93
N VAL A 292 -15.71 -5.32 -18.70
CA VAL A 292 -14.62 -6.02 -19.41
C VAL A 292 -14.67 -7.52 -19.13
N LYS A 293 -14.83 -7.93 -17.85
CA LYS A 293 -14.94 -9.35 -17.49
C LYS A 293 -16.16 -10.02 -18.11
N LYS A 294 -17.29 -9.30 -18.26
CA LYS A 294 -18.50 -9.83 -18.89
C LYS A 294 -18.29 -10.20 -20.36
N ALA A 295 -17.33 -9.57 -21.06
CA ALA A 295 -16.95 -9.94 -22.41
C ALA A 295 -16.18 -11.28 -22.49
N ASN A 296 -15.78 -11.86 -21.35
CA ASN A 296 -15.11 -13.15 -21.21
C ASN A 296 -13.80 -13.27 -22.02
N GLU A 297 -13.10 -12.16 -22.16
CA GLU A 297 -11.80 -12.13 -22.84
C GLU A 297 -10.69 -12.61 -21.90
N LYS A 298 -9.73 -13.32 -22.47
CA LYS A 298 -8.54 -13.74 -21.73
C LYS A 298 -7.70 -12.51 -21.38
N SER A 299 -6.98 -12.59 -20.27
CA SER A 299 -5.95 -11.60 -19.93
C SER A 299 -4.82 -11.64 -20.98
N ILE A 300 -4.27 -10.47 -21.33
CA ILE A 300 -3.04 -10.37 -22.13
C ILE A 300 -1.79 -10.81 -21.35
N MET A 301 -1.87 -10.91 -20.01
CA MET A 301 -0.76 -11.23 -19.13
C MET A 301 0.10 -12.43 -19.59
N PRO A 302 -0.45 -13.57 -20.06
CA PRO A 302 0.36 -14.71 -20.53
C PRO A 302 1.20 -14.41 -21.77
N GLN A 303 0.82 -13.41 -22.57
CA GLN A 303 1.57 -12.96 -23.74
C GLN A 303 2.77 -12.08 -23.35
N ILE A 304 2.71 -11.41 -22.20
CA ILE A 304 3.77 -10.53 -21.72
C ILE A 304 4.94 -11.37 -21.18
N SER A 305 6.13 -11.15 -21.71
CA SER A 305 7.33 -11.88 -21.29
C SER A 305 7.64 -11.68 -19.81
N SER A 306 8.24 -12.70 -19.21
CA SER A 306 8.89 -12.60 -17.90
C SER A 306 10.13 -11.67 -17.93
N ARG A 307 10.74 -11.48 -16.76
CA ARG A 307 12.00 -10.74 -16.59
C ARG A 307 13.11 -11.38 -17.43
N LYS A 308 13.97 -10.54 -18.03
CA LYS A 308 15.07 -10.93 -18.94
C LYS A 308 14.54 -11.78 -20.11
N PRO A 309 13.80 -11.18 -21.06
CA PRO A 309 13.14 -11.95 -22.12
C PRO A 309 14.09 -12.83 -22.94
N PHE A 310 15.35 -12.43 -23.08
CA PHE A 310 16.39 -13.19 -23.80
C PHE A 310 17.56 -13.62 -22.89
N GLY A 311 17.34 -13.68 -21.57
CA GLY A 311 18.37 -14.05 -20.58
C GLY A 311 19.35 -12.92 -20.19
N LEU A 312 19.25 -11.75 -20.82
CA LEU A 312 20.21 -10.66 -20.67
C LEU A 312 19.78 -9.63 -19.61
N SER A 313 20.67 -9.28 -18.67
CA SER A 313 20.44 -8.23 -17.68
C SER A 313 20.48 -6.83 -18.29
N THR A 314 19.94 -5.84 -17.58
CA THR A 314 20.01 -4.41 -17.96
C THR A 314 21.44 -3.89 -18.17
N THR A 315 22.41 -4.49 -17.48
CA THR A 315 23.84 -4.11 -17.55
C THR A 315 24.57 -4.69 -18.73
N TYR A 316 24.02 -5.72 -19.39
CA TYR A 316 24.63 -6.31 -20.56
C TYR A 316 24.66 -5.31 -21.73
N LYS A 317 25.79 -5.25 -22.45
CA LYS A 317 25.97 -4.41 -23.63
C LYS A 317 26.46 -5.25 -24.80
N GLY A 318 25.74 -5.16 -25.92
CA GLY A 318 26.20 -5.68 -27.21
C GLY A 318 27.31 -4.81 -27.80
N LYS A 319 27.96 -5.34 -28.84
CA LYS A 319 28.99 -4.60 -29.60
C LYS A 319 28.34 -3.42 -30.33
N SER A 320 29.08 -2.33 -30.52
CA SER A 320 28.60 -1.13 -31.21
C SER A 320 28.55 -1.30 -32.73
N GLN A 321 29.44 -2.11 -33.30
CA GLN A 321 29.52 -2.38 -34.73
C GLN A 321 28.78 -3.69 -35.08
N VAL A 322 28.11 -3.68 -36.23
CA VAL A 322 27.49 -4.87 -36.84
C VAL A 322 28.58 -5.86 -37.21
N PHE A 323 28.31 -7.15 -37.03
CA PHE A 323 29.18 -8.23 -37.49
C PHE A 323 28.35 -9.34 -38.15
N GLU A 324 29.03 -10.30 -38.77
CA GLU A 324 28.38 -11.41 -39.47
C GLU A 324 27.47 -12.21 -38.53
N ASN A 325 26.24 -12.52 -38.98
CA ASN A 325 25.22 -13.22 -38.19
C ASN A 325 24.82 -12.51 -36.88
N ALA A 326 25.06 -11.20 -36.78
CA ALA A 326 24.65 -10.43 -35.62
C ALA A 326 23.13 -10.35 -35.47
N ILE A 327 22.68 -10.50 -34.23
CA ILE A 327 21.32 -10.19 -33.78
C ILE A 327 21.32 -8.77 -33.21
N LYS A 328 20.33 -7.97 -33.61
CA LYS A 328 20.17 -6.61 -33.11
C LYS A 328 19.66 -6.63 -31.67
N LEU A 329 20.37 -5.99 -30.75
CA LEU A 329 20.04 -5.95 -29.32
C LEU A 329 19.53 -4.55 -28.92
N TYR A 330 18.29 -4.48 -28.44
CA TYR A 330 17.76 -3.29 -27.78
C TYR A 330 18.16 -3.29 -26.29
N GLN A 331 18.95 -2.30 -25.90
CA GLN A 331 19.59 -2.22 -24.59
C GLN A 331 19.37 -0.84 -23.94
N ASN A 332 19.68 -0.73 -22.64
CA ASN A 332 19.68 0.58 -22.00
C ASN A 332 20.66 1.51 -22.76
N GLY A 333 20.20 2.68 -23.19
CA GLY A 333 21.02 3.65 -23.91
C GLY A 333 21.21 3.37 -25.41
N GLY A 334 20.41 2.50 -26.03
CA GLY A 334 20.34 2.40 -27.50
C GLY A 334 20.36 0.96 -28.05
N VAL A 335 21.03 0.79 -29.18
CA VAL A 335 21.13 -0.49 -29.90
C VAL A 335 22.58 -0.99 -29.85
N GLY A 336 22.74 -2.31 -29.70
CA GLY A 336 24.01 -3.01 -29.91
C GLY A 336 23.79 -4.29 -30.71
N TYR A 337 24.84 -5.09 -30.86
CA TYR A 337 24.84 -6.32 -31.66
C TYR A 337 25.42 -7.48 -30.87
N ILE A 338 24.78 -8.65 -30.94
CA ILE A 338 25.16 -9.87 -30.22
C ILE A 338 25.14 -11.10 -31.11
N ALA A 339 25.91 -12.12 -30.73
CA ALA A 339 25.84 -13.43 -31.35
C ALA A 339 24.65 -14.21 -30.76
N GLY A 340 24.08 -15.12 -31.56
CA GLY A 340 22.88 -15.86 -31.16
C GLY A 340 23.08 -16.83 -29.99
N ASP A 341 24.30 -17.36 -29.83
CA ASP A 341 24.70 -18.25 -28.74
C ASP A 341 24.65 -17.62 -27.35
N VAL A 342 24.64 -16.28 -27.27
CA VAL A 342 24.48 -15.53 -26.01
C VAL A 342 23.03 -15.60 -25.48
N ILE A 343 22.06 -15.83 -26.37
CA ILE A 343 20.64 -15.87 -25.99
C ILE A 343 20.31 -17.23 -25.39
N THR A 344 19.70 -17.23 -24.22
CA THR A 344 19.41 -18.46 -23.47
C THR A 344 17.91 -18.76 -23.33
N THR A 345 17.03 -17.82 -23.70
CA THR A 345 15.57 -17.94 -23.56
C THR A 345 14.85 -17.31 -24.73
N ASN A 346 13.63 -17.79 -25.02
CA ASN A 346 12.75 -17.28 -26.08
C ASN A 346 13.45 -17.22 -27.45
N LEU A 347 14.20 -18.27 -27.81
CA LEU A 347 14.93 -18.37 -29.08
C LEU A 347 13.96 -18.33 -30.28
N GLU A 348 12.77 -18.92 -30.11
CA GLU A 348 11.73 -19.07 -31.12
C GLU A 348 11.12 -17.74 -31.59
N ILE A 349 11.20 -16.67 -30.79
CA ILE A 349 10.63 -15.37 -31.15
C ILE A 349 11.65 -14.43 -31.79
N ILE A 350 12.95 -14.75 -31.82
CA ILE A 350 14.01 -13.88 -32.37
C ILE A 350 13.67 -13.43 -33.79
N HIS A 351 13.17 -14.35 -34.61
CA HIS A 351 12.86 -14.15 -36.03
C HIS A 351 11.48 -13.52 -36.28
N LYS A 352 10.76 -13.10 -35.24
CA LYS A 352 9.44 -12.48 -35.34
C LYS A 352 9.50 -10.96 -35.15
N PHE A 353 8.49 -10.25 -35.63
CA PHE A 353 8.25 -8.88 -35.16
C PHE A 353 7.88 -8.93 -33.68
N LYS A 354 8.37 -7.97 -32.90
CA LYS A 354 8.10 -7.91 -31.45
C LYS A 354 7.65 -6.52 -31.06
N VAL A 355 6.78 -6.42 -30.07
CA VAL A 355 6.43 -5.14 -29.45
C VAL A 355 7.16 -5.04 -28.13
N LEU A 356 8.06 -4.06 -28.01
CA LEU A 356 8.81 -3.81 -26.79
C LEU A 356 8.20 -2.65 -26.02
N ILE A 357 8.18 -2.78 -24.69
CA ILE A 357 7.78 -1.72 -23.76
C ILE A 357 8.91 -1.52 -22.73
N PRO A 358 9.31 -0.28 -22.41
CA PRO A 358 10.20 -0.02 -21.28
C PRO A 358 9.62 -0.60 -19.98
N ARG A 359 10.43 -1.39 -19.26
CA ARG A 359 9.98 -2.05 -18.03
C ARG A 359 9.80 -1.05 -16.88
N ALA A 360 10.68 -0.07 -16.79
CA ALA A 360 10.53 1.03 -15.84
C ALA A 360 9.64 2.12 -16.47
N GLY A 361 8.50 2.39 -15.84
CA GLY A 361 7.64 3.53 -16.21
C GLY A 361 8.26 4.87 -15.79
N SER A 362 7.75 5.98 -16.32
CA SER A 362 8.30 7.34 -16.14
C SER A 362 8.12 7.95 -14.73
N GLY A 363 7.90 7.14 -13.69
CA GLY A 363 8.06 7.51 -12.29
C GLY A 363 7.20 8.65 -11.71
N SER A 364 6.35 9.28 -12.52
CA SER A 364 5.49 10.38 -12.09
C SER A 364 4.31 9.86 -11.27
N ASP A 365 4.25 10.30 -10.02
CA ASP A 365 3.12 10.09 -9.11
C ASP A 365 2.04 11.20 -9.26
N SER A 366 2.22 12.12 -10.22
CA SER A 366 1.29 13.23 -10.51
C SER A 366 0.29 12.89 -11.61
N PHE A 367 -0.96 13.32 -11.41
CA PHE A 367 -2.05 13.26 -12.38
C PHE A 367 -1.89 14.27 -13.53
N PRO A 368 -2.31 13.94 -14.76
CA PRO A 368 -2.70 12.61 -15.24
C PRO A 368 -1.49 11.69 -15.48
N TYR A 369 -1.67 10.38 -15.26
CA TYR A 369 -0.58 9.43 -15.23
C TYR A 369 -0.13 8.96 -16.63
N PRO A 370 1.18 8.83 -16.88
CA PRO A 370 1.69 8.15 -18.08
C PRO A 370 1.55 6.62 -18.02
N ILE A 371 1.60 6.04 -16.81
CA ILE A 371 1.55 4.60 -16.45
C ILE A 371 2.68 3.74 -17.02
N LEU A 372 2.88 3.76 -18.34
CA LEU A 372 3.86 2.97 -19.09
C LEU A 372 4.73 3.88 -19.98
N GLY A 373 5.92 3.39 -20.33
CA GLY A 373 6.72 3.98 -21.41
C GLY A 373 6.09 3.76 -22.79
N LYS A 374 6.57 4.50 -23.79
CA LYS A 374 6.08 4.36 -25.17
C LYS A 374 6.43 2.97 -25.74
N PRO A 375 5.46 2.20 -26.25
CA PRO A 375 5.75 0.94 -26.94
C PRO A 375 6.35 1.22 -28.32
N PHE A 376 7.19 0.31 -28.81
CA PHE A 376 7.73 0.35 -30.16
C PHE A 376 7.86 -1.05 -30.75
N VAL A 377 7.73 -1.14 -32.08
CA VAL A 377 7.85 -2.39 -32.83
C VAL A 377 9.29 -2.57 -33.27
N VAL A 378 9.80 -3.78 -33.13
CA VAL A 378 11.14 -4.17 -33.59
C VAL A 378 11.07 -5.29 -34.59
N GLU A 379 11.95 -5.24 -35.58
CA GLU A 379 12.04 -6.18 -36.70
C GLU A 379 12.46 -7.60 -36.26
N PRO A 380 12.23 -8.61 -37.12
CA PRO A 380 12.88 -9.92 -37.04
C PRO A 380 14.40 -9.82 -36.86
N ASN A 381 15.00 -10.87 -36.32
CA ASN A 381 16.43 -10.95 -36.01
C ASN A 381 16.86 -9.90 -34.96
N SER A 382 16.06 -9.78 -33.90
CA SER A 382 16.34 -8.87 -32.78
C SER A 382 15.99 -9.45 -31.41
N ALA A 383 16.65 -8.94 -30.37
CA ALA A 383 16.50 -9.29 -28.97
C ALA A 383 16.53 -8.04 -28.08
N CYS A 384 16.23 -8.18 -26.79
CA CYS A 384 16.31 -7.08 -25.83
C CYS A 384 16.90 -7.50 -24.47
N THR A 385 17.50 -6.54 -23.78
CA THR A 385 17.87 -6.70 -22.36
C THR A 385 16.66 -6.53 -21.45
N GLU A 386 16.82 -6.86 -20.17
CA GLU A 386 15.84 -6.63 -19.09
C GLU A 386 15.29 -5.18 -18.99
N THR A 387 15.92 -4.22 -19.66
CA THR A 387 15.42 -2.85 -19.82
C THR A 387 14.00 -2.81 -20.40
N TYR A 388 13.66 -3.81 -21.23
CA TYR A 388 12.38 -3.92 -21.90
C TYR A 388 11.68 -5.23 -21.55
N ILE A 389 10.37 -5.24 -21.75
CA ILE A 389 9.54 -6.45 -21.80
C ILE A 389 9.05 -6.64 -23.24
N VAL A 390 8.90 -7.89 -23.67
CA VAL A 390 8.23 -8.25 -24.92
C VAL A 390 6.74 -8.36 -24.60
N ALA A 391 5.94 -7.43 -25.13
CA ALA A 391 4.50 -7.42 -24.94
C ALA A 391 3.76 -8.38 -25.88
N GLY A 392 4.39 -8.76 -26.98
CA GLY A 392 3.85 -9.70 -27.95
C GLY A 392 4.82 -9.90 -29.11
N ASN A 393 4.62 -10.99 -29.85
CA ASN A 393 5.40 -11.33 -31.04
C ASN A 393 4.46 -11.82 -32.16
N TYR A 394 4.78 -11.45 -33.40
CA TYR A 394 3.94 -11.70 -34.57
C TYR A 394 4.80 -11.93 -35.82
N ASP A 395 4.28 -12.71 -36.76
CA ASP A 395 4.93 -12.92 -38.06
C ASP A 395 4.70 -11.72 -39.01
N ASN A 396 3.66 -10.92 -38.75
CA ASN A 396 3.30 -9.73 -39.53
C ASN A 396 3.53 -8.43 -38.75
N LYS A 397 4.24 -7.48 -39.38
CA LYS A 397 4.47 -6.12 -38.85
C LYS A 397 3.17 -5.38 -38.52
N ALA A 398 2.11 -5.57 -39.31
CA ALA A 398 0.82 -4.91 -39.09
C ALA A 398 0.19 -5.30 -37.75
N GLN A 399 0.24 -6.59 -37.37
CA GLN A 399 -0.30 -7.05 -36.08
C GLN A 399 0.52 -6.52 -34.90
N ALA A 400 1.85 -6.47 -35.04
CA ALA A 400 2.71 -5.86 -34.04
C ALA A 400 2.39 -4.35 -33.86
N ASN A 401 2.16 -3.63 -34.97
CA ASN A 401 1.74 -2.23 -34.92
C ASN A 401 0.36 -2.06 -34.26
N ASN A 402 -0.59 -2.97 -34.53
CA ASN A 402 -1.92 -2.95 -33.91
C ASN A 402 -1.84 -3.18 -32.39
N LEU A 403 -1.00 -4.10 -31.91
CA LEU A 403 -0.72 -4.26 -30.48
C LEU A 403 -0.08 -3.00 -29.89
N ALA A 404 0.91 -2.41 -30.58
CA ALA A 404 1.54 -1.18 -30.13
C ALA A 404 0.54 -0.02 -30.02
N SER A 405 -0.41 0.10 -30.98
CA SER A 405 -1.52 1.05 -30.92
C SER A 405 -2.42 0.79 -29.71
N TYR A 406 -2.79 -0.47 -29.48
CA TYR A 406 -3.61 -0.87 -28.33
C TYR A 406 -2.95 -0.47 -26.99
N ILE A 407 -1.64 -0.71 -26.83
CA ILE A 407 -0.89 -0.32 -25.62
C ILE A 407 -0.90 1.20 -25.38
N ARG A 408 -0.96 2.01 -26.45
CA ARG A 408 -1.01 3.48 -26.35
C ARG A 408 -2.37 4.01 -25.90
N THR A 409 -3.45 3.23 -26.05
CA THR A 409 -4.80 3.65 -25.61
C THR A 409 -4.82 4.00 -24.13
N LYS A 410 -5.65 4.96 -23.76
CA LYS A 410 -5.91 5.30 -22.36
C LYS A 410 -6.60 4.15 -21.65
N PHE A 411 -7.51 3.45 -22.31
CA PHE A 411 -8.15 2.24 -21.81
C PHE A 411 -7.13 1.19 -21.34
N PHE A 412 -6.18 0.81 -22.21
CA PHE A 412 -5.15 -0.19 -21.86
C PHE A 412 -4.38 0.22 -20.62
N ARG A 413 -3.90 1.47 -20.61
CA ARG A 413 -3.07 2.01 -19.52
C ARG A 413 -3.87 2.21 -18.23
N PHE A 414 -5.16 2.49 -18.33
CA PHE A 414 -6.07 2.49 -17.19
C PHE A 414 -6.21 1.10 -16.57
N MET A 415 -6.41 0.05 -17.38
CA MET A 415 -6.48 -1.33 -16.87
C MET A 415 -5.17 -1.76 -16.18
N VAL A 416 -4.02 -1.28 -16.67
CA VAL A 416 -2.71 -1.47 -16.02
C VAL A 416 -2.60 -0.70 -14.70
N LEU A 417 -3.08 0.54 -14.63
CA LEU A 417 -3.09 1.36 -13.41
C LEU A 417 -3.74 0.64 -12.22
N LEU A 418 -4.77 -0.18 -12.46
CA LEU A 418 -5.52 -0.86 -11.41
C LEU A 418 -4.69 -1.84 -10.58
N THR A 419 -3.55 -2.30 -11.09
CA THR A 419 -2.63 -3.22 -10.38
C THR A 419 -1.23 -2.63 -10.18
N LYS A 420 -0.82 -1.67 -11.01
CA LYS A 420 0.54 -1.13 -11.01
C LYS A 420 0.78 -0.19 -9.83
N SER A 421 1.31 -0.74 -8.74
CA SER A 421 1.60 -0.02 -7.49
C SER A 421 2.99 0.64 -7.43
N THR A 422 3.89 0.31 -8.36
CA THR A 422 5.27 0.81 -8.40
C THR A 422 5.69 1.20 -9.82
N GLN A 423 6.92 1.67 -9.99
CA GLN A 423 7.46 1.98 -11.31
C GLN A 423 7.63 0.74 -12.19
N ASP A 424 7.85 -0.45 -11.60
CA ASP A 424 8.06 -1.70 -12.33
C ASP A 424 6.76 -2.19 -13.00
N ALA A 425 6.83 -2.45 -14.30
CA ALA A 425 5.74 -2.99 -15.11
C ALA A 425 5.98 -4.47 -15.44
N SER A 426 6.09 -5.32 -14.43
CA SER A 426 6.18 -6.78 -14.62
C SER A 426 4.90 -7.36 -15.25
N SER A 427 4.94 -8.57 -15.82
CA SER A 427 3.76 -9.19 -16.46
C SER A 427 2.49 -9.19 -15.59
N LYS A 428 2.62 -9.31 -14.27
CA LYS A 428 1.50 -9.28 -13.32
C LYS A 428 0.64 -8.01 -13.41
N VAL A 429 1.21 -6.87 -13.81
CA VAL A 429 0.45 -5.61 -13.88
C VAL A 429 -0.55 -5.57 -15.05
N TYR A 430 -0.47 -6.53 -15.97
CA TYR A 430 -1.34 -6.61 -17.14
C TYR A 430 -2.54 -7.55 -16.92
N LYS A 431 -2.73 -8.04 -15.68
CA LYS A 431 -3.74 -9.06 -15.36
C LYS A 431 -5.16 -8.68 -15.78
N PHE A 432 -5.59 -7.45 -15.55
CA PHE A 432 -6.94 -7.00 -15.95
C PHE A 432 -7.05 -6.57 -17.40
N VAL A 433 -5.94 -6.51 -18.15
CA VAL A 433 -5.96 -6.04 -19.53
C VAL A 433 -6.47 -7.17 -20.44
N PRO A 434 -7.58 -6.97 -21.16
CA PRO A 434 -8.13 -7.98 -22.05
C PRO A 434 -7.33 -8.09 -23.36
N ILE A 435 -7.05 -9.32 -23.81
CA ILE A 435 -6.45 -9.53 -25.14
C ILE A 435 -7.45 -9.16 -26.23
N GLN A 436 -6.96 -8.53 -27.30
CA GLN A 436 -7.77 -8.13 -28.45
C GLN A 436 -7.38 -8.91 -29.71
N ASP A 437 -8.22 -8.84 -30.73
CA ASP A 437 -7.86 -9.28 -32.07
C ASP A 437 -6.97 -8.24 -32.76
N PHE A 438 -5.70 -8.58 -32.95
CA PHE A 438 -4.70 -7.68 -33.56
C PHE A 438 -4.61 -7.81 -35.08
N THR A 439 -5.51 -8.55 -35.74
CA THR A 439 -5.68 -8.44 -37.21
C THR A 439 -6.23 -7.07 -37.61
N GLN A 440 -6.80 -6.33 -36.65
CA GLN A 440 -7.31 -4.97 -36.79
C GLN A 440 -6.70 -4.03 -35.72
N SER A 441 -6.81 -2.72 -35.97
CA SER A 441 -6.38 -1.68 -35.04
C SER A 441 -7.45 -1.34 -34.01
N TRP A 442 -6.99 -0.94 -32.81
CA TRP A 442 -7.84 -0.53 -31.69
C TRP A 442 -7.55 0.92 -31.30
N THR A 443 -8.63 1.67 -31.04
CA THR A 443 -8.62 3.03 -30.50
C THR A 443 -9.40 3.07 -29.20
N ASP A 444 -9.24 4.14 -28.41
CA ASP A 444 -10.00 4.34 -27.18
C ASP A 444 -11.52 4.30 -27.45
N GLU A 445 -12.00 4.96 -28.50
CA GLU A 445 -13.43 5.01 -28.86
C GLU A 445 -14.01 3.62 -29.18
N ARG A 446 -13.26 2.81 -29.96
CA ARG A 446 -13.69 1.44 -30.28
C ARG A 446 -13.74 0.56 -29.03
N LEU A 447 -12.79 0.72 -28.12
CA LEU A 447 -12.75 -0.04 -26.87
C LEU A 447 -13.89 0.38 -25.94
N TYR A 448 -14.13 1.69 -25.80
CA TYR A 448 -15.22 2.23 -25.00
C TYR A 448 -16.58 1.73 -25.50
N GLN A 449 -16.81 1.75 -26.82
CA GLN A 449 -18.01 1.21 -27.44
C GLN A 449 -18.12 -0.31 -27.22
N LYS A 450 -17.04 -1.05 -27.46
CA LYS A 450 -17.00 -2.52 -27.31
C LYS A 450 -17.40 -2.98 -25.91
N TYR A 451 -16.91 -2.30 -24.88
CA TYR A 451 -17.24 -2.64 -23.48
C TYR A 451 -18.49 -1.93 -22.95
N GLY A 452 -19.16 -1.11 -23.76
CA GLY A 452 -20.34 -0.35 -23.35
C GLY A 452 -20.05 0.58 -22.17
N LEU A 453 -18.93 1.30 -22.21
CA LEU A 453 -18.58 2.26 -21.15
C LEU A 453 -19.50 3.48 -21.20
N THR A 454 -19.89 3.98 -20.02
CA THR A 454 -20.72 5.19 -19.92
C THR A 454 -19.88 6.46 -20.09
N PRO A 455 -20.50 7.61 -20.41
CA PRO A 455 -19.78 8.88 -20.48
C PRO A 455 -18.99 9.22 -19.21
N GLU A 456 -19.51 8.88 -18.03
CA GLU A 456 -18.86 9.12 -16.74
C GLU A 456 -17.64 8.21 -16.55
N GLU A 457 -17.74 6.93 -16.93
CA GLU A 457 -16.60 5.99 -16.88
C GLU A 457 -15.49 6.42 -17.86
N ILE A 458 -15.88 6.86 -19.06
CA ILE A 458 -14.95 7.39 -20.06
C ILE A 458 -14.27 8.64 -19.50
N ALA A 459 -15.03 9.62 -19.02
CA ALA A 459 -14.50 10.85 -18.43
C ALA A 459 -13.53 10.56 -17.27
N PHE A 460 -13.85 9.55 -16.44
CA PHE A 460 -12.94 9.10 -15.39
C PHE A 460 -11.62 8.57 -15.98
N ILE A 461 -11.66 7.61 -16.91
CA ILE A 461 -10.45 7.08 -17.58
C ILE A 461 -9.61 8.21 -18.21
N GLU A 462 -10.28 9.13 -18.91
CA GLU A 462 -9.67 10.26 -19.61
C GLU A 462 -8.95 11.22 -18.65
N SER A 463 -9.52 11.44 -17.46
CA SER A 463 -8.94 12.29 -16.41
C SER A 463 -7.73 11.65 -15.71
N MET A 464 -7.68 10.32 -15.66
CA MET A 464 -6.65 9.56 -14.95
C MET A 464 -5.40 9.37 -15.80
N ILE A 465 -5.55 9.25 -17.12
CA ILE A 465 -4.48 8.79 -18.02
C ILE A 465 -4.07 9.90 -19.01
N ARG A 466 -2.77 10.22 -19.03
CA ARG A 466 -2.21 11.21 -19.95
C ARG A 466 -2.31 10.68 -21.39
N PRO A 467 -2.68 11.51 -22.39
CA PRO A 467 -2.56 11.13 -23.79
C PRO A 467 -1.15 10.65 -24.13
N MET A 468 -1.05 9.61 -24.94
CA MET A 468 0.20 9.15 -25.53
C MET A 468 0.04 9.31 -27.03
N GLU A 469 0.78 10.25 -27.62
CA GLU A 469 0.72 10.50 -29.05
C GLU A 469 0.93 9.19 -29.82
N LEU A 470 0.02 8.92 -30.75
CA LEU A 470 0.26 7.98 -31.82
C LEU A 470 1.41 8.57 -32.63
N ALA A 471 2.51 7.84 -32.79
CA ALA A 471 3.55 8.29 -33.71
C ALA A 471 2.88 8.52 -35.07
N SER A 472 2.95 9.75 -35.58
CA SER A 472 2.81 9.96 -37.02
C SER A 472 3.89 9.10 -37.67
N ASP A 473 3.50 8.24 -38.60
CA ASP A 473 4.44 7.48 -39.41
C ASP A 473 5.36 8.49 -40.13
N GLU A 474 6.60 8.62 -39.66
CA GLU A 474 7.74 9.15 -40.43
C GLU A 474 8.61 7.99 -40.89
#